data_AF-A0A381YDD1-F1
#
_entry.id   AF-A0A381YDD1-F1
#
_cell.length_a   1.000
_cell.length_b   1.000
_cell.length_c   1.000
_cell.angle_alpha   90.00
_cell.angle_beta   90.00
_cell.angle_gamma   90.00
#
_symmetry.space_group_name_H-M   'P 1'
#
loop_
_entity.id
_entity.type
_entity.pdbx_description
1 polymer ?
#
loop_
_entity_poly.entity_id
_entity_poly.type
_entity_poly.pdbx_seq_one_letter_code
_entity_poly.pdbx_strand_id
1 'polypeptide(L)'
;MSHKFHLIVIIGPLFILNCSTFSTTLVAEVSATEAEILPLASFLFAHRDQMRVGWHITSRKPVVKDLRTVSENPAGSIFVQLKPRRNEGEYQLALRVLRDGSHQFLRIREFTGGKPLNHKRYLTVPFELLIGAIQGEALRSLFPYDRVEFGGWQHQVTYDWETPELLARSFTKPGTQISPREDFVQGEKLIIPWNSLRSDLELKPLAVRDPLFIRKDESGLRYAYYRIQPGDTLYSSVVIRFIGKTKHNARSQNASDLLVLNGLADAHQLSPGQLIKIPLEWIQPEYLHQVPSIYRISEDTNAGNKLSSPQSQTSTDRGRPQTGSLYQTNIINQH
;
A
#
# COMPACT_ATOMS: atom_id res chain seq x y z
N MET A 1 -8.64 82.33 -41.56
CA MET A 1 -7.37 83.02 -41.89
C MET A 1 -6.30 82.44 -40.97
N SER A 2 -5.53 81.46 -41.45
CA SER A 2 -4.09 81.59 -41.83
C SER A 2 -3.21 81.88 -40.60
N HIS A 3 -2.21 81.08 -40.21
CA HIS A 3 -1.02 80.75 -41.00
C HIS A 3 -0.26 79.49 -40.51
N LYS A 4 0.65 79.08 -41.40
CA LYS A 4 1.45 77.86 -41.58
C LYS A 4 2.70 77.72 -40.68
N PHE A 5 3.03 76.44 -40.39
CA PHE A 5 4.33 75.72 -40.40
C PHE A 5 5.63 76.35 -39.85
N HIS A 6 6.43 75.58 -39.09
CA HIS A 6 7.64 74.87 -39.57
C HIS A 6 8.33 74.00 -38.49
N LEU A 7 9.10 73.03 -38.98
CA LEU A 7 9.74 71.88 -38.34
C LEU A 7 11.27 72.11 -38.30
N ILE A 8 11.97 71.75 -37.22
CA ILE A 8 13.44 71.69 -37.21
C ILE A 8 13.91 70.43 -36.48
N VAL A 9 14.66 69.61 -37.23
CA VAL A 9 15.50 68.47 -36.82
C VAL A 9 16.93 68.99 -36.64
N ILE A 10 17.64 68.56 -35.59
CA ILE A 10 19.11 68.64 -35.54
C ILE A 10 19.69 67.32 -35.00
N ILE A 11 20.69 66.85 -35.76
CA ILE A 11 21.49 65.62 -35.66
C ILE A 11 22.74 65.88 -34.77
N GLY A 12 23.27 64.82 -34.12
CA GLY A 12 24.39 64.87 -33.15
C GLY A 12 25.78 65.24 -33.72
N PRO A 13 26.85 65.17 -32.90
CA PRO A 13 27.75 64.00 -33.00
C PRO A 13 28.45 63.52 -31.70
N LEU A 14 29.06 62.34 -31.84
CA LEU A 14 29.90 61.51 -30.95
C LEU A 14 31.08 62.23 -30.24
N PHE A 15 31.53 61.73 -29.08
CA PHE A 15 32.93 61.28 -28.87
C PHE A 15 33.08 60.40 -27.62
N ILE A 16 33.93 59.37 -27.75
CA ILE A 16 34.24 58.28 -26.80
C ILE A 16 35.44 58.68 -25.93
N LEU A 17 35.46 58.28 -24.65
CA LEU A 17 36.71 57.99 -23.92
C LEU A 17 36.48 56.95 -22.80
N ASN A 18 37.34 55.94 -22.82
CA ASN A 18 37.46 54.80 -21.91
C ASN A 18 37.70 55.20 -20.45
N CYS A 19 37.08 54.49 -19.51
CA CYS A 19 37.72 54.18 -18.23
C CYS A 19 37.27 52.79 -17.75
N SER A 20 38.23 51.90 -17.61
CA SER A 20 38.10 50.52 -17.17
C SER A 20 38.00 50.43 -15.65
N THR A 21 36.90 49.87 -15.14
CA THR A 21 36.86 49.26 -13.81
C THR A 21 36.26 47.87 -13.91
N PHE A 22 37.08 46.88 -13.58
CA PHE A 22 36.68 45.49 -13.42
C PHE A 22 35.63 45.41 -12.31
N SER A 23 34.37 45.18 -12.68
CA SER A 23 33.39 44.67 -11.75
C SER A 23 33.33 43.17 -11.93
N THR A 24 34.11 42.47 -11.10
CA THR A 24 34.00 41.05 -10.85
C THR A 24 32.59 40.80 -10.33
N THR A 25 31.67 40.44 -11.22
CA THR A 25 30.38 39.89 -10.80
C THR A 25 30.67 38.54 -10.20
N LEU A 26 30.76 38.50 -8.86
CA LEU A 26 30.64 37.26 -8.11
C LEU A 26 29.34 36.61 -8.57
N VAL A 27 29.48 35.54 -9.35
CA VAL A 27 28.42 34.57 -9.58
C VAL A 27 28.06 34.07 -8.19
N ALA A 28 26.97 34.61 -7.64
CA ALA A 28 26.31 33.99 -6.52
C ALA A 28 25.93 32.60 -7.01
N GLU A 29 26.70 31.61 -6.55
CA GLU A 29 26.46 30.20 -6.75
C GLU A 29 25.08 29.91 -6.13
N VAL A 30 24.06 30.02 -6.96
CA VAL A 30 22.72 29.54 -6.63
C VAL A 30 22.92 28.05 -6.45
N SER A 31 23.02 27.63 -5.18
CA SER A 31 22.80 26.26 -4.75
C SER A 31 21.41 25.88 -5.22
N ALA A 32 21.31 25.46 -6.48
CA ALA A 32 20.22 24.69 -6.99
C ALA A 32 20.15 23.48 -6.06
N THR A 33 19.17 23.51 -5.15
CA THR A 33 18.73 22.30 -4.48
C THR A 33 18.29 21.41 -5.61
N GLU A 34 19.15 20.45 -5.94
CA GLU A 34 18.96 19.44 -6.96
C GLU A 34 17.62 18.77 -6.65
N ALA A 35 16.57 19.25 -7.32
CA ALA A 35 15.26 18.67 -7.24
C ALA A 35 15.37 17.37 -8.02
N GLU A 36 15.90 16.34 -7.35
CA GLU A 36 16.02 14.97 -7.85
C GLU A 36 14.67 14.64 -8.52
N ILE A 37 14.66 14.55 -9.84
CA ILE A 37 13.46 14.21 -10.62
C ILE A 37 13.29 12.72 -10.40
N LEU A 38 12.69 12.37 -9.26
CA LEU A 38 12.43 10.99 -8.91
C LEU A 38 11.31 10.49 -9.84
N PRO A 39 11.49 9.35 -10.51
CA PRO A 39 10.41 8.70 -11.23
C PRO A 39 9.29 8.36 -10.23
N LEU A 40 8.12 8.97 -10.43
CA LEU A 40 6.97 8.84 -9.55
C LEU A 40 5.81 8.19 -10.29
N ALA A 41 5.41 7.01 -9.85
CA ALA A 41 4.12 6.45 -10.23
C ALA A 41 3.03 7.04 -9.32
N SER A 42 1.93 7.49 -9.91
CA SER A 42 0.81 8.06 -9.14
C SER A 42 -0.27 7.02 -8.94
N PHE A 43 -0.86 6.99 -7.74
CA PHE A 43 -1.99 6.13 -7.43
C PHE A 43 -2.99 6.85 -6.53
N LEU A 44 -4.24 6.41 -6.58
CA LEU A 44 -5.27 6.87 -5.66
C LEU A 44 -5.35 5.89 -4.51
N PHE A 45 -4.79 6.28 -3.37
CA PHE A 45 -5.13 5.59 -2.14
C PHE A 45 -6.52 6.01 -1.73
N ALA A 46 -7.34 5.03 -1.42
CA ALA A 46 -8.64 5.33 -0.86
C ALA A 46 -9.48 6.26 -1.77
N HIS A 47 -9.42 6.09 -3.11
CA HIS A 47 -10.21 6.79 -4.14
C HIS A 47 -10.32 8.33 -3.98
N ARG A 48 -9.48 8.92 -3.13
CA ARG A 48 -9.60 10.29 -2.62
C ARG A 48 -8.24 10.88 -2.33
N ASP A 49 -7.32 10.08 -1.80
CA ASP A 49 -5.97 10.54 -1.48
C ASP A 49 -5.05 10.29 -2.67
N GLN A 50 -4.72 11.37 -3.39
CA GLN A 50 -3.69 11.32 -4.42
C GLN A 50 -2.33 11.08 -3.76
N MET A 51 -1.72 9.95 -4.09
CA MET A 51 -0.39 9.57 -3.62
C MET A 51 0.54 9.34 -4.80
N ARG A 52 1.84 9.34 -4.51
CA ARG A 52 2.89 9.01 -5.48
C ARG A 52 3.86 8.07 -4.83
N VAL A 53 4.27 7.02 -5.52
CA VAL A 53 5.33 6.11 -5.08
C VAL A 53 6.56 6.37 -5.92
N GLY A 54 7.72 6.32 -5.30
CA GLY A 54 9.01 6.37 -5.97
C GLY A 54 10.05 5.58 -5.20
N TRP A 55 11.27 5.60 -5.71
CA TRP A 55 12.43 5.00 -5.06
C TRP A 55 13.59 5.98 -5.03
N HIS A 56 14.49 5.82 -4.07
CA HIS A 56 15.73 6.60 -4.00
C HIS A 56 16.79 5.99 -4.92
N ILE A 57 17.27 6.78 -5.90
CA ILE A 57 18.34 6.36 -6.82
C ILE A 57 19.69 6.39 -6.09
N THR A 58 19.91 7.41 -5.26
CA THR A 58 21.13 7.59 -4.49
C THR A 58 20.86 7.59 -2.98
N SER A 59 21.83 7.13 -2.20
CA SER A 59 21.74 7.19 -0.75
C SER A 59 21.97 8.62 -0.28
N ARG A 60 21.09 9.16 0.57
CA ARG A 60 21.40 10.43 1.26
C ARG A 60 22.44 10.21 2.35
N LYS A 61 23.26 11.26 2.59
CA LYS A 61 24.31 11.25 3.61
C LYS A 61 23.76 10.78 4.97
N PRO A 62 24.49 9.92 5.70
CA PRO A 62 24.07 9.48 7.02
C PRO A 62 23.95 10.68 7.96
N VAL A 63 22.84 10.76 8.67
CA VAL A 63 22.68 11.72 9.77
C VAL A 63 23.06 10.97 11.05
N VAL A 64 24.05 11.49 11.77
CA VAL A 64 24.41 10.94 13.09
C VAL A 64 23.41 11.48 14.09
N LYS A 65 22.59 10.59 14.64
CA LYS A 65 21.70 10.89 15.77
C LYS A 65 22.00 9.87 16.86
N ASP A 66 22.36 10.34 18.05
CA ASP A 66 22.54 9.52 19.26
C ASP A 66 23.47 8.30 19.06
N LEU A 67 24.70 8.54 18.56
CA LEU A 67 25.75 7.52 18.34
C LEU A 67 25.38 6.39 17.36
N ARG A 68 24.29 6.53 16.60
CA ARG A 68 23.92 5.64 15.48
C ARG A 68 23.95 6.42 14.17
N THR A 69 24.70 5.91 13.20
CA THR A 69 24.62 6.33 11.79
C THR A 69 23.38 5.69 11.18
N VAL A 70 22.32 6.48 11.00
CA VAL A 70 21.14 6.05 10.24
C VAL A 70 21.16 6.82 8.93
N SER A 71 21.32 6.12 7.79
CA SER A 71 20.99 6.73 6.50
C SER A 71 19.48 6.91 6.47
N GLU A 72 19.00 8.16 6.37
CA GLU A 72 17.56 8.44 6.36
C GLU A 72 16.86 7.77 5.16
N ASN A 73 17.59 7.52 4.07
CA ASN A 73 17.10 6.88 2.86
C ASN A 73 18.27 6.14 2.17
N PRO A 74 18.49 4.84 2.43
CA PRO A 74 19.49 4.08 1.70
C PRO A 74 19.10 4.02 0.21
N ALA A 75 20.08 3.99 -0.68
CA ALA A 75 19.82 3.80 -2.12
C ALA A 75 18.96 2.53 -2.32
N GLY A 76 17.98 2.60 -3.23
CA GLY A 76 17.02 1.53 -3.46
C GLY A 76 15.91 1.41 -2.41
N SER A 77 15.68 2.43 -1.56
CA SER A 77 14.50 2.47 -0.68
C SER A 77 13.29 3.05 -1.39
N ILE A 78 12.11 2.44 -1.17
CA ILE A 78 10.82 2.92 -1.69
C ILE A 78 10.28 3.97 -0.73
N PHE A 79 9.59 4.97 -1.26
CA PHE A 79 8.86 5.96 -0.46
C PHE A 79 7.50 6.26 -1.09
N VAL A 80 6.59 6.81 -0.28
CA VAL A 80 5.32 7.35 -0.77
C VAL A 80 5.22 8.82 -0.40
N GLN A 81 4.85 9.63 -1.38
CA GLN A 81 4.41 11.00 -1.18
C GLN A 81 2.90 11.04 -1.01
N LEU A 82 2.44 11.66 0.06
CA LEU A 82 1.02 11.85 0.36
C LEU A 82 0.75 13.27 0.88
N LYS A 83 -0.51 13.70 0.81
CA LYS A 83 -0.94 14.98 1.39
C LYS A 83 -1.79 14.74 2.65
N PRO A 84 -1.69 15.60 3.67
CA PRO A 84 -2.66 15.66 4.74
C PRO A 84 -4.01 16.10 4.17
N ARG A 85 -5.10 15.61 4.74
CA ARG A 85 -6.45 16.10 4.43
C ARG A 85 -6.68 17.47 5.07
N ARG A 86 -7.68 18.20 4.58
CA ARG A 86 -8.08 19.48 5.19
C ARG A 86 -8.53 19.22 6.64
N ASN A 87 -8.00 20.00 7.58
CA ASN A 87 -8.24 19.88 9.03
C ASN A 87 -7.75 18.58 9.68
N GLU A 88 -6.87 17.82 9.02
CA GLU A 88 -6.28 16.62 9.60
C GLU A 88 -5.09 16.98 10.50
N GLY A 89 -5.16 16.56 11.77
CA GLY A 89 -4.05 16.69 12.72
C GLY A 89 -2.97 15.62 12.56
N GLU A 90 -1.82 15.81 13.22
CA GLU A 90 -0.68 14.85 13.19
C GLU A 90 -1.12 13.43 13.59
N TYR A 91 -1.92 13.32 14.66
CA TYR A 91 -2.44 12.06 15.16
C TYR A 91 -3.35 11.35 14.15
N GLN A 92 -4.30 12.09 13.56
CA GLN A 92 -5.24 11.55 12.58
C GLN A 92 -4.52 11.11 11.31
N LEU A 93 -3.56 11.92 10.84
CA LEU A 93 -2.71 11.60 9.70
C LEU A 93 -1.95 10.30 9.98
N ALA A 94 -1.30 10.19 11.14
CA ALA A 94 -0.55 9.01 11.52
C ALA A 94 -1.44 7.76 11.59
N LEU A 95 -2.62 7.84 12.21
CA LEU A 95 -3.59 6.73 12.22
C LEU A 95 -4.03 6.30 10.83
N ARG A 96 -4.13 7.25 9.89
CA ARG A 96 -4.54 6.95 8.51
C ARG A 96 -3.42 6.29 7.69
N VAL A 97 -2.16 6.66 7.91
CA VAL A 97 -1.07 6.32 6.96
C VAL A 97 0.06 5.50 7.55
N LEU A 98 0.34 5.59 8.85
CA LEU A 98 1.48 4.94 9.49
C LEU A 98 1.09 3.62 10.15
N ARG A 99 1.98 2.63 10.04
CA ARG A 99 1.98 1.48 10.95
C ARG A 99 2.11 1.98 12.37
N ASP A 100 1.27 1.44 13.23
CA ASP A 100 1.31 1.78 14.66
C ASP A 100 1.19 3.32 14.87
N GLY A 101 0.34 3.95 14.05
CA GLY A 101 0.24 5.41 13.95
C GLY A 101 -0.04 6.11 15.28
N SER A 102 -0.78 5.48 16.21
CA SER A 102 -1.05 6.04 17.53
C SER A 102 0.19 6.19 18.39
N HIS A 103 1.20 5.32 18.23
CA HIS A 103 2.47 5.43 18.95
C HIS A 103 3.53 6.20 18.15
N GLN A 104 3.36 6.33 16.83
CA GLN A 104 4.33 6.94 15.93
C GLN A 104 3.94 8.33 15.43
N PHE A 105 2.83 8.92 15.89
CA PHE A 105 2.36 10.21 15.34
C PHE A 105 3.36 11.35 15.45
N LEU A 106 4.26 11.34 16.45
CA LEU A 106 5.32 12.35 16.57
C LEU A 106 6.32 12.28 15.41
N ARG A 107 6.47 11.13 14.73
CA ARG A 107 7.32 11.00 13.53
C ARG A 107 6.84 11.83 12.36
N ILE A 108 5.57 12.24 12.33
CA ILE A 108 5.06 13.18 11.33
C ILE A 108 5.90 14.47 11.30
N ARG A 109 6.41 14.91 12.46
CA ARG A 109 7.28 16.10 12.56
C ARG A 109 8.64 15.91 11.92
N GLU A 110 9.14 14.68 11.86
CA GLU A 110 10.39 14.35 11.16
C GLU A 110 10.18 14.58 9.65
N PHE A 111 9.03 14.16 9.11
CA PHE A 111 8.70 14.33 7.68
C PHE A 111 8.39 15.77 7.29
N THR A 112 7.94 16.61 8.22
CA THR A 112 7.70 18.04 7.97
C THR A 112 8.91 18.92 8.27
N GLY A 113 9.99 18.37 8.83
CA GLY A 113 11.11 19.15 9.37
C GLY A 113 10.67 20.12 10.48
N GLY A 114 9.74 19.68 11.33
CA GLY A 114 9.17 20.46 12.44
C GLY A 114 8.15 21.53 12.03
N LYS A 115 7.84 21.67 10.73
CA LYS A 115 6.86 22.65 10.26
C LYS A 115 5.42 22.15 10.47
N PRO A 116 4.44 23.05 10.63
CA PRO A 116 3.03 22.66 10.71
C PRO A 116 2.56 21.90 9.46
N LEU A 117 1.62 20.98 9.66
CA LEU A 117 1.00 20.23 8.56
C LEU A 117 0.34 21.17 7.55
N ASN A 118 0.59 20.89 6.26
CA ASN A 118 0.03 21.66 5.15
C ASN A 118 -0.64 20.72 4.15
N HIS A 119 -1.97 20.74 4.10
CA HIS A 119 -2.79 19.91 3.21
C HIS A 119 -2.52 20.13 1.71
N LYS A 120 -1.79 21.18 1.32
CA LYS A 120 -1.44 21.47 -0.08
C LYS A 120 -0.10 20.87 -0.50
N ARG A 121 0.74 20.44 0.46
CA ARG A 121 2.11 19.96 0.20
C ARG A 121 2.21 18.46 0.41
N TYR A 122 3.00 17.81 -0.43
CA TYR A 122 3.35 16.41 -0.24
C TYR A 122 4.33 16.26 0.92
N LEU A 123 4.10 15.24 1.75
CA LEU A 123 5.06 14.70 2.70
C LEU A 123 5.60 13.41 2.09
N THR A 124 6.93 13.25 2.10
CA THR A 124 7.59 12.00 1.74
C THR A 124 7.67 11.13 2.99
N VAL A 125 7.09 9.93 2.93
CA VAL A 125 7.07 8.96 4.03
C VAL A 125 7.78 7.69 3.56
N PRO A 126 8.76 7.18 4.33
CA PRO A 126 9.41 5.90 4.02
C PRO A 126 8.40 4.77 3.90
N PHE A 127 8.55 3.92 2.88
CA PHE A 127 7.61 2.85 2.57
C PHE A 127 7.34 1.95 3.77
N GLU A 128 8.39 1.56 4.50
CA GLU A 128 8.35 0.62 5.63
C GLU A 128 7.50 1.13 6.80
N LEU A 129 7.33 2.45 6.91
CA LEU A 129 6.53 3.07 7.99
C LEU A 129 5.04 3.11 7.68
N LEU A 130 4.64 2.86 6.42
CA LEU A 130 3.25 2.96 6.00
C LEU A 130 2.44 1.70 6.32
N ILE A 131 1.15 1.87 6.60
CA ILE A 131 0.21 0.75 6.74
C ILE A 131 0.23 -0.15 5.50
N GLY A 132 -0.09 -1.43 5.71
CA GLY A 132 -0.01 -2.44 4.66
C GLY A 132 -0.87 -2.11 3.43
N ALA A 133 -2.06 -1.54 3.64
CA ALA A 133 -2.94 -1.14 2.54
C ALA A 133 -2.29 -0.10 1.59
N ILE A 134 -1.60 0.92 2.14
CA ILE A 134 -0.87 1.90 1.30
C ILE A 134 0.31 1.23 0.62
N GLN A 135 1.05 0.39 1.34
CA GLN A 135 2.17 -0.34 0.77
C GLN A 135 1.73 -1.22 -0.41
N GLY A 136 0.63 -1.95 -0.28
CA GLY A 136 0.07 -2.78 -1.34
C GLY A 136 -0.31 -1.99 -2.60
N GLU A 137 -1.01 -0.87 -2.43
CA GLU A 137 -1.36 0.02 -3.56
C GLU A 137 -0.11 0.64 -4.19
N ALA A 138 0.87 1.05 -3.39
CA ALA A 138 2.14 1.55 -3.87
C ALA A 138 2.90 0.47 -4.67
N LEU A 139 2.94 -0.77 -4.20
CA LEU A 139 3.56 -1.89 -4.93
C LEU A 139 2.84 -2.19 -6.25
N ARG A 140 1.50 -2.21 -6.28
CA ARG A 140 0.73 -2.36 -7.53
C ARG A 140 1.02 -1.24 -8.53
N SER A 141 1.19 -0.01 -8.02
CA SER A 141 1.50 1.15 -8.85
C SER A 141 2.93 1.16 -9.35
N LEU A 142 3.88 0.66 -8.55
CA LEU A 142 5.30 0.61 -8.88
C LEU A 142 5.62 -0.58 -9.80
N PHE A 143 4.95 -1.72 -9.62
CA PHE A 143 5.14 -2.95 -10.39
C PHE A 143 3.87 -3.30 -11.17
N PRO A 144 3.57 -2.59 -12.29
CA PRO A 144 2.29 -2.70 -12.99
C PRO A 144 2.07 -4.03 -13.71
N TYR A 145 3.13 -4.84 -13.91
CA TYR A 145 3.05 -6.16 -14.55
C TYR A 145 2.80 -7.31 -13.57
N ASP A 146 2.82 -7.00 -12.27
CA ASP A 146 2.56 -7.97 -11.23
C ASP A 146 1.09 -8.38 -11.21
N ARG A 147 0.82 -9.64 -10.86
CA ARG A 147 -0.55 -10.16 -10.80
C ARG A 147 -0.69 -11.34 -9.86
N VAL A 148 -1.94 -11.60 -9.50
CA VAL A 148 -2.33 -12.79 -8.73
C VAL A 148 -2.23 -14.03 -9.63
N GLU A 149 -1.51 -15.05 -9.16
CA GLU A 149 -1.40 -16.36 -9.80
C GLU A 149 -1.72 -17.48 -8.79
N PHE A 150 -1.96 -18.70 -9.29
CA PHE A 150 -2.40 -19.84 -8.48
C PHE A 150 -1.54 -20.09 -7.22
N GLY A 151 -0.21 -20.05 -7.35
CA GLY A 151 0.73 -20.33 -6.26
C GLY A 151 1.16 -19.11 -5.43
N GLY A 152 0.83 -17.89 -5.86
CA GLY A 152 1.38 -16.69 -5.25
C GLY A 152 1.12 -15.42 -6.00
N TRP A 153 1.74 -14.36 -5.52
CA TRP A 153 1.85 -13.11 -6.27
C TRP A 153 2.96 -13.28 -7.30
N GLN A 154 2.63 -13.25 -8.59
CA GLN A 154 3.65 -13.22 -9.63
C GLN A 154 4.19 -11.80 -9.75
N HIS A 155 5.49 -11.69 -9.53
CA HIS A 155 6.24 -10.49 -9.79
C HIS A 155 6.97 -10.62 -11.14
N GLN A 156 6.94 -9.56 -11.94
CA GLN A 156 7.74 -9.44 -13.15
C GLN A 156 8.73 -8.29 -13.00
N VAL A 157 10.02 -8.59 -13.12
CA VAL A 157 11.10 -7.60 -12.99
C VAL A 157 10.86 -6.50 -14.02
N THR A 158 10.54 -5.31 -13.53
CA THR A 158 10.12 -4.16 -14.36
C THR A 158 11.28 -3.23 -14.61
N TYR A 159 12.20 -3.12 -13.66
CA TYR A 159 13.33 -2.20 -13.69
C TYR A 159 14.65 -2.91 -13.38
N ASP A 160 15.74 -2.29 -13.82
CA ASP A 160 17.13 -2.75 -13.66
C ASP A 160 17.67 -2.62 -12.23
N TRP A 161 17.12 -1.70 -11.44
CA TRP A 161 17.50 -1.46 -10.05
C TRP A 161 16.84 -2.41 -9.05
N GLU A 162 15.92 -3.25 -9.48
CA GLU A 162 15.24 -4.19 -8.61
C GLU A 162 16.20 -5.29 -8.14
N THR A 163 16.07 -5.67 -6.87
CA THR A 163 16.88 -6.77 -6.30
C THR A 163 15.99 -7.76 -5.54
N PRO A 164 16.41 -9.03 -5.42
CA PRO A 164 15.72 -10.01 -4.59
C PRO A 164 15.52 -9.54 -3.14
N GLU A 165 16.49 -8.82 -2.56
CA GLU A 165 16.42 -8.29 -1.20
C GLU A 165 15.36 -7.20 -1.07
N LEU A 166 15.25 -6.31 -2.06
CA LEU A 166 14.21 -5.30 -2.10
C LEU A 166 12.83 -5.97 -2.14
N LEU A 167 12.64 -6.94 -3.03
CA LEU A 167 11.38 -7.65 -3.16
C LEU A 167 11.04 -8.42 -1.88
N ALA A 168 12.02 -9.10 -1.29
CA ALA A 168 11.85 -9.81 -0.03
C ALA A 168 11.40 -8.83 1.07
N ARG A 169 12.09 -7.71 1.25
CA ARG A 169 11.75 -6.69 2.25
C ARG A 169 10.35 -6.08 2.01
N SER A 170 9.96 -5.89 0.75
CA SER A 170 8.73 -5.17 0.40
C SER A 170 7.49 -6.07 0.44
N PHE A 171 7.58 -7.29 -0.09
CA PHE A 171 6.45 -8.19 -0.27
C PHE A 171 6.32 -9.25 0.84
N THR A 172 7.42 -9.70 1.43
CA THR A 172 7.44 -10.94 2.22
C THR A 172 7.58 -10.70 3.72
N LYS A 173 7.20 -11.72 4.51
CA LYS A 173 7.33 -11.69 5.97
C LYS A 173 8.80 -11.57 6.35
N PRO A 174 9.14 -10.87 7.46
CA PRO A 174 10.51 -10.75 7.93
C PRO A 174 11.23 -12.11 8.00
N GLY A 175 12.48 -12.16 7.53
CA GLY A 175 13.30 -13.38 7.51
C GLY A 175 13.06 -14.31 6.31
N THR A 176 12.10 -13.99 5.43
CA THR A 176 11.93 -14.71 4.17
C THR A 176 12.99 -14.23 3.18
N GLN A 177 13.64 -15.16 2.50
CA GLN A 177 14.55 -14.86 1.39
C GLN A 177 13.86 -15.19 0.07
N ILE A 178 14.11 -14.38 -0.95
CA ILE A 178 13.80 -14.72 -2.34
C ILE A 178 15.11 -15.21 -2.93
N SER A 179 15.16 -16.49 -3.29
CA SER A 179 16.37 -17.07 -3.88
C SER A 179 16.71 -16.32 -5.17
N PRO A 180 17.93 -15.77 -5.30
CA PRO A 180 18.36 -15.21 -6.56
C PRO A 180 18.35 -16.32 -7.61
N ARG A 181 17.68 -16.08 -8.73
CA ARG A 181 17.97 -16.83 -9.95
C ARG A 181 19.21 -16.20 -10.57
N GLU A 182 20.01 -17.01 -11.27
CA GLU A 182 21.17 -16.50 -12.00
C GLU A 182 20.68 -15.43 -12.98
N ASP A 183 21.14 -14.20 -12.76
CA ASP A 183 20.76 -12.94 -13.39
C ASP A 183 19.29 -12.53 -13.21
N PHE A 184 19.05 -11.59 -12.28
CA PHE A 184 17.75 -10.93 -12.07
C PHE A 184 17.48 -9.93 -13.19
N VAL A 185 17.08 -10.44 -14.36
CA VAL A 185 16.96 -9.66 -15.61
C VAL A 185 15.55 -9.07 -15.77
N GLN A 186 15.47 -7.88 -16.33
CA GLN A 186 14.20 -7.25 -16.69
C GLN A 186 13.32 -8.17 -17.55
N GLY A 187 12.06 -8.30 -17.18
CA GLY A 187 11.09 -9.21 -17.81
C GLY A 187 11.05 -10.60 -17.20
N GLU A 188 12.01 -10.97 -16.34
CA GLU A 188 11.97 -12.22 -15.61
C GLU A 188 10.73 -12.29 -14.70
N LYS A 189 10.16 -13.49 -14.56
CA LYS A 189 8.99 -13.75 -13.71
C LYS A 189 9.35 -14.68 -12.57
N LEU A 190 8.94 -14.28 -11.37
CA LEU A 190 9.04 -15.10 -10.16
C LEU A 190 7.72 -15.12 -9.40
N ILE A 191 7.47 -16.20 -8.69
CA ILE A 191 6.29 -16.34 -7.83
C ILE A 191 6.72 -16.10 -6.40
N ILE A 192 6.09 -15.12 -5.74
CA ILE A 192 6.17 -14.91 -4.30
C ILE A 192 5.07 -15.75 -3.65
N PRO A 193 5.40 -16.85 -2.97
CA PRO A 193 4.40 -17.78 -2.45
C PRO A 193 3.45 -17.13 -1.43
N TRP A 194 2.18 -17.54 -1.43
CA TRP A 194 1.19 -16.97 -0.52
C TRP A 194 1.52 -17.09 0.97
N ASN A 195 2.24 -18.14 1.36
CA ASN A 195 2.67 -18.36 2.75
C ASN A 195 3.82 -17.41 3.16
N SER A 196 4.61 -16.95 2.20
CA SER A 196 5.70 -15.98 2.37
C SER A 196 5.22 -14.53 2.31
N LEU A 197 4.17 -14.26 1.53
CA LEU A 197 3.63 -12.92 1.34
C LEU A 197 3.06 -12.35 2.64
N ARG A 198 3.27 -11.05 2.83
CA ARG A 198 2.66 -10.28 3.92
C ARG A 198 1.18 -10.08 3.68
N SER A 199 0.35 -10.49 4.65
CA SER A 199 -1.11 -10.45 4.54
C SER A 199 -1.67 -9.02 4.61
N ASP A 200 -0.97 -8.12 5.29
CA ASP A 200 -1.40 -6.73 5.47
C ASP A 200 -1.26 -5.88 4.19
N LEU A 201 -0.51 -6.36 3.19
CA LEU A 201 -0.38 -5.67 1.90
C LEU A 201 -1.67 -5.68 1.07
N GLU A 202 -2.69 -6.42 1.47
CA GLU A 202 -3.94 -6.61 0.71
C GLU A 202 -3.75 -7.09 -0.74
N LEU A 203 -2.56 -7.58 -1.10
CA LEU A 203 -2.27 -8.21 -2.39
C LEU A 203 -2.99 -9.56 -2.53
N LYS A 204 -3.21 -10.21 -1.38
CA LYS A 204 -4.00 -11.41 -1.26
C LYS A 204 -5.47 -11.06 -1.00
N PRO A 205 -6.44 -11.58 -1.78
CA PRO A 205 -7.87 -11.44 -1.47
C PRO A 205 -8.20 -12.18 -0.17
N LEU A 206 -8.21 -11.44 0.93
CA LEU A 206 -8.65 -11.86 2.25
C LEU A 206 -10.14 -11.60 2.42
N ALA A 207 -10.81 -12.51 3.14
CA ALA A 207 -12.15 -12.38 3.69
C ALA A 207 -12.08 -12.42 5.22
N VAL A 208 -13.17 -11.99 5.85
CA VAL A 208 -13.35 -12.08 7.30
C VAL A 208 -14.46 -13.06 7.63
N ARG A 209 -14.36 -13.76 8.74
CA ARG A 209 -15.41 -14.64 9.25
C ARG A 209 -16.52 -13.83 9.92
N ASP A 210 -17.72 -14.41 9.96
CA ASP A 210 -18.83 -13.85 10.73
C ASP A 210 -18.44 -13.60 12.20
N PRO A 211 -18.98 -12.55 12.83
CA PRO A 211 -20.00 -11.62 12.33
C PRO A 211 -19.41 -10.40 11.59
N LEU A 212 -18.11 -10.42 11.27
CA LEU A 212 -17.49 -9.37 10.49
C LEU A 212 -17.85 -9.53 9.02
N PHE A 213 -17.87 -8.43 8.28
CA PHE A 213 -17.94 -8.46 6.82
C PHE A 213 -17.02 -7.39 6.24
N ILE A 214 -16.47 -7.63 5.05
CA ILE A 214 -15.61 -6.64 4.40
C ILE A 214 -16.47 -5.69 3.59
N ARG A 215 -16.23 -4.40 3.76
CA ARG A 215 -16.78 -3.36 2.88
C ARG A 215 -15.69 -2.36 2.55
N LYS A 216 -15.81 -1.77 1.37
CA LYS A 216 -15.12 -0.56 0.99
C LYS A 216 -15.79 0.65 1.65
N ASP A 217 -15.04 1.46 2.37
CA ASP A 217 -15.58 2.71 2.93
C ASP A 217 -15.81 3.75 1.82
N GLU A 218 -16.13 5.00 2.17
CA GLU A 218 -16.33 6.04 1.14
C GLU A 218 -15.04 6.44 0.41
N SER A 219 -13.90 6.15 1.04
CA SER A 219 -12.60 6.22 0.40
C SER A 219 -12.32 4.91 -0.35
N GLY A 220 -13.17 3.89 -0.27
CA GLY A 220 -12.96 2.63 -0.95
C GLY A 220 -11.75 1.84 -0.48
N LEU A 221 -11.25 2.17 0.72
CA LEU A 221 -10.41 1.28 1.50
C LEU A 221 -11.22 0.16 2.09
N ARG A 222 -10.63 -1.02 2.14
CA ARG A 222 -11.28 -2.19 2.70
C ARG A 222 -11.10 -2.18 4.20
N TYR A 223 -12.21 -2.35 4.90
CA TYR A 223 -12.24 -2.53 6.34
C TYR A 223 -13.09 -3.73 6.68
N ALA A 224 -12.79 -4.33 7.82
CA ALA A 224 -13.76 -5.18 8.48
C ALA A 224 -14.81 -4.28 9.12
N TYR A 225 -16.07 -4.61 8.92
CA TYR A 225 -17.19 -3.94 9.55
C TYR A 225 -17.88 -4.89 10.51
N TYR A 226 -18.22 -4.36 11.67
CA TYR A 226 -19.06 -5.02 12.66
C TYR A 226 -20.34 -4.21 12.89
N ARG A 227 -21.48 -4.88 12.97
CA ARG A 227 -22.75 -4.25 13.33
C ARG A 227 -22.98 -4.37 14.83
N ILE A 228 -23.01 -3.24 15.52
CA ILE A 228 -23.28 -3.16 16.96
C ILE A 228 -24.63 -3.80 17.26
N GLN A 229 -24.64 -4.77 18.18
CA GLN A 229 -25.85 -5.41 18.69
C GLN A 229 -26.35 -4.70 19.95
N PRO A 230 -27.63 -4.89 20.34
CA PRO A 230 -28.12 -4.41 21.62
C PRO A 230 -27.25 -4.92 22.79
N GLY A 231 -26.77 -4.00 23.63
CA GLY A 231 -25.90 -4.33 24.77
C GLY A 231 -24.41 -4.44 24.45
N ASP A 232 -24.00 -4.31 23.18
CA ASP A 232 -22.59 -4.29 22.82
C ASP A 232 -21.88 -3.03 23.34
N THR A 233 -20.60 -3.18 23.67
CA THR A 233 -19.70 -2.05 23.92
C THR A 233 -18.53 -2.09 22.94
N LEU A 234 -17.96 -0.93 22.62
CA LEU A 234 -16.74 -0.89 21.78
C LEU A 234 -15.63 -1.74 22.38
N TYR A 235 -15.47 -1.67 23.69
CA TYR A 235 -14.36 -2.30 24.39
C TYR A 235 -14.49 -3.84 24.42
N SER A 236 -15.61 -4.37 24.91
CA SER A 236 -15.78 -5.82 25.06
C SER A 236 -16.16 -6.52 23.75
N SER A 237 -17.11 -5.96 23.00
CA SER A 237 -17.69 -6.63 21.84
C SER A 237 -16.86 -6.47 20.58
N VAL A 238 -16.01 -5.43 20.50
CA VAL A 238 -15.17 -5.14 19.33
C VAL A 238 -13.69 -5.31 19.64
N VAL A 239 -13.13 -4.53 20.57
CA VAL A 239 -11.67 -4.51 20.81
C VAL A 239 -11.17 -5.84 21.35
N ILE A 240 -11.76 -6.34 22.45
CA ILE A 240 -11.36 -7.63 23.03
C ILE A 240 -11.62 -8.77 22.04
N ARG A 241 -12.77 -8.74 21.37
CA ARG A 241 -13.25 -9.85 20.54
C ARG A 241 -12.49 -9.99 19.23
N PHE A 242 -12.27 -8.91 18.50
CA PHE A 242 -11.74 -8.95 17.12
C PHE A 242 -10.30 -8.49 17.00
N ILE A 243 -9.83 -7.58 17.86
CA ILE A 243 -8.44 -7.06 17.81
C ILE A 243 -7.52 -7.81 18.78
N GLY A 244 -8.08 -8.35 19.86
CA GLY A 244 -7.46 -9.39 20.67
C GLY A 244 -6.74 -8.93 21.93
N LYS A 245 -5.99 -9.88 22.50
CA LYS A 245 -5.43 -9.83 23.87
C LYS A 245 -4.14 -9.02 23.95
N THR A 246 -4.20 -7.73 23.65
CA THR A 246 -3.13 -6.82 24.03
C THR A 246 -3.19 -6.52 25.54
N LYS A 247 -2.10 -6.03 26.15
CA LYS A 247 -2.12 -5.55 27.57
C LYS A 247 -3.23 -4.50 27.73
N HIS A 248 -3.77 -4.31 28.94
CA HIS A 248 -4.89 -3.39 29.18
C HIS A 248 -4.70 -2.02 28.52
N ASN A 249 -3.50 -1.42 28.65
CA ASN A 249 -3.18 -0.12 28.06
C ASN A 249 -3.30 -0.10 26.53
N ALA A 250 -2.84 -1.16 25.86
CA ALA A 250 -2.96 -1.28 24.41
C ALA A 250 -4.42 -1.53 23.97
N ARG A 251 -5.26 -2.14 24.81
CA ARG A 251 -6.71 -2.26 24.53
C ARG A 251 -7.41 -0.92 24.64
N SER A 252 -7.12 -0.15 25.69
CA SER A 252 -7.65 1.20 25.86
C SER A 252 -7.23 2.10 24.70
N GLN A 253 -5.98 2.00 24.25
CA GLN A 253 -5.50 2.74 23.08
C GLN A 253 -6.24 2.32 21.80
N ASN A 254 -6.39 1.02 21.54
CA ASN A 254 -7.16 0.53 20.38
C ASN A 254 -8.61 1.03 20.39
N ALA A 255 -9.24 1.10 21.58
CA ALA A 255 -10.58 1.66 21.72
C ALA A 255 -10.62 3.14 21.33
N SER A 256 -9.69 3.95 21.85
CA SER A 256 -9.55 5.36 21.50
C SER A 256 -9.29 5.56 20.00
N ASP A 257 -8.41 4.74 19.41
CA ASP A 257 -8.08 4.83 17.99
C ASP A 257 -9.28 4.46 17.11
N LEU A 258 -10.07 3.45 17.52
CA LEU A 258 -11.32 3.11 16.85
C LEU A 258 -12.34 4.25 16.94
N LEU A 259 -12.45 4.95 18.07
CA LEU A 259 -13.35 6.11 18.18
C LEU A 259 -12.96 7.18 17.16
N VAL A 260 -11.68 7.56 17.11
CA VAL A 260 -11.17 8.54 16.15
C VAL A 260 -11.41 8.08 14.71
N LEU A 261 -11.10 6.81 14.39
CA LEU A 261 -11.27 6.24 13.06
C LEU A 261 -12.74 6.24 12.60
N ASN A 262 -13.68 6.07 13.53
CA ASN A 262 -15.11 6.03 13.27
C ASN A 262 -15.79 7.40 13.45
N GLY A 263 -15.03 8.47 13.73
CA GLY A 263 -15.58 9.82 13.93
C GLY A 263 -16.45 9.95 15.18
N LEU A 264 -16.21 9.12 16.19
CA LEU A 264 -16.94 9.11 17.45
C LEU A 264 -16.15 9.88 18.51
N ALA A 265 -16.85 10.75 19.25
CA ALA A 265 -16.23 11.45 20.38
C ALA A 265 -16.16 10.56 21.62
N ASP A 266 -17.14 9.66 21.78
CA ASP A 266 -17.28 8.79 22.95
C ASP A 266 -17.88 7.43 22.54
N ALA A 267 -17.44 6.35 23.20
CA ALA A 267 -18.00 5.01 23.06
C ALA A 267 -19.46 4.92 23.52
N HIS A 268 -19.92 5.81 24.40
CA HIS A 268 -21.33 5.86 24.83
C HIS A 268 -22.28 6.35 23.72
N GLN A 269 -21.76 6.92 22.64
CA GLN A 269 -22.57 7.36 21.49
C GLN A 269 -22.93 6.20 20.54
N LEU A 270 -22.43 4.99 20.81
CA LEU A 270 -22.72 3.82 20.00
C LEU A 270 -24.19 3.42 20.06
N SER A 271 -24.79 3.35 18.89
CA SER A 271 -26.19 2.94 18.73
C SER A 271 -26.31 1.52 18.19
N PRO A 272 -27.28 0.70 18.63
CA PRO A 272 -27.57 -0.58 18.01
C PRO A 272 -27.80 -0.44 16.50
N GLY A 273 -27.24 -1.38 15.73
CA GLY A 273 -27.28 -1.36 14.26
C GLY A 273 -26.20 -0.51 13.60
N GLN A 274 -25.50 0.35 14.34
CA GLN A 274 -24.39 1.16 13.84
C GLN A 274 -23.24 0.25 13.39
N LEU A 275 -22.59 0.64 12.29
CA LEU A 275 -21.43 -0.06 11.76
C LEU A 275 -20.14 0.52 12.33
N ILE A 276 -19.28 -0.35 12.88
CA ILE A 276 -17.93 -0.01 13.30
C ILE A 276 -16.93 -0.55 12.30
N LYS A 277 -16.14 0.38 11.78
CA LYS A 277 -15.03 0.19 10.85
C LYS A 277 -13.77 -0.18 11.63
N ILE A 278 -13.12 -1.28 11.24
CA ILE A 278 -11.92 -1.83 11.87
C ILE A 278 -10.87 -2.12 10.78
N PRO A 279 -9.63 -1.60 10.91
CA PRO A 279 -8.55 -1.90 9.97
C PRO A 279 -8.30 -3.41 9.85
N LEU A 280 -8.12 -3.91 8.63
CA LEU A 280 -7.94 -5.34 8.39
C LEU A 280 -6.68 -5.87 9.07
N GLU A 281 -5.62 -5.05 9.15
CA GLU A 281 -4.39 -5.39 9.85
C GLU A 281 -4.54 -5.52 11.37
N TRP A 282 -5.62 -4.99 11.96
CA TRP A 282 -5.90 -5.12 13.39
C TRP A 282 -6.73 -6.36 13.71
N ILE A 283 -7.35 -6.99 12.71
CA ILE A 283 -8.18 -8.17 12.91
C ILE A 283 -7.31 -9.36 13.26
N GLN A 284 -7.68 -10.04 14.33
CA GLN A 284 -7.03 -11.26 14.76
C GLN A 284 -7.06 -12.34 13.66
N PRO A 285 -5.99 -13.14 13.52
CA PRO A 285 -5.89 -14.16 12.47
C PRO A 285 -7.04 -15.15 12.43
N GLU A 286 -7.67 -15.48 13.56
CA GLU A 286 -8.77 -16.46 13.62
C GLU A 286 -10.01 -15.97 12.86
N TYR A 287 -10.18 -14.65 12.72
CA TYR A 287 -11.26 -14.04 11.95
C TYR A 287 -10.89 -13.80 10.49
N LEU A 288 -9.65 -14.04 10.07
CA LEU A 288 -9.21 -13.90 8.68
C LEU A 288 -9.25 -15.25 7.96
N HIS A 289 -9.73 -15.27 6.72
CA HIS A 289 -9.64 -16.44 5.86
C HIS A 289 -9.48 -16.06 4.38
N GLN A 290 -9.09 -17.01 3.56
CA GLN A 290 -8.81 -16.79 2.14
C GLN A 290 -10.11 -16.92 1.32
N VAL A 291 -10.30 -16.09 0.30
CA VAL A 291 -11.45 -16.21 -0.61
C VAL A 291 -11.22 -17.40 -1.57
N PRO A 292 -11.95 -18.52 -1.46
CA PRO A 292 -11.60 -19.77 -2.14
C PRO A 292 -11.58 -19.69 -3.68
N SER A 293 -12.41 -18.82 -4.26
CA SER A 293 -12.67 -18.79 -5.72
C SER A 293 -11.46 -18.39 -6.58
N ILE A 294 -10.40 -17.82 -5.97
CA ILE A 294 -9.19 -17.37 -6.67
C ILE A 294 -8.06 -18.42 -6.55
N TYR A 295 -8.22 -19.43 -5.69
CA TYR A 295 -7.20 -20.43 -5.36
C TYR A 295 -7.65 -21.85 -5.67
N ARG A 296 -8.46 -22.08 -6.73
CA ARG A 296 -8.85 -23.44 -7.12
C ARG A 296 -7.58 -24.27 -7.29
N ILE A 297 -7.36 -25.15 -6.31
CA ILE A 297 -6.25 -26.09 -6.26
C ILE A 297 -6.37 -26.94 -7.51
N SER A 298 -5.39 -26.86 -8.42
CA SER A 298 -5.25 -27.83 -9.50
C SER A 298 -4.74 -29.16 -8.93
N GLU A 299 -5.49 -29.73 -7.99
CA GLU A 299 -5.28 -31.11 -7.55
C GLU A 299 -5.73 -32.11 -8.63
N ASP A 300 -6.44 -31.66 -9.67
CA ASP A 300 -6.96 -32.52 -10.74
C ASP A 300 -5.96 -32.81 -11.89
N THR A 301 -4.75 -32.24 -11.92
CA THR A 301 -3.82 -32.49 -13.03
C THR A 301 -2.90 -33.71 -12.83
N ASN A 302 -2.89 -34.32 -11.63
CA ASN A 302 -2.03 -35.48 -11.33
C ASN A 302 -2.78 -36.83 -11.26
N ALA A 303 -4.08 -36.87 -11.53
CA ALA A 303 -4.86 -38.11 -11.59
C ALA A 303 -5.04 -38.71 -13.00
N GLY A 304 -4.43 -38.11 -14.04
CA GLY A 304 -4.70 -38.46 -15.44
C GLY A 304 -3.61 -39.22 -16.21
N ASN A 305 -2.39 -39.39 -15.65
CA ASN A 305 -1.29 -40.03 -16.37
C ASN A 305 -0.71 -41.23 -15.61
N LYS A 306 -1.46 -42.34 -15.64
CA LYS A 306 -0.87 -43.69 -15.56
C LYS A 306 -1.67 -44.62 -16.47
N LEU A 307 -1.28 -44.64 -17.73
CA LEU A 307 -1.66 -45.70 -18.67
C LEU A 307 -0.58 -46.79 -18.60
N SER A 308 -0.94 -48.00 -18.17
CA SER A 308 -0.25 -49.22 -18.57
C SER A 308 -1.19 -50.41 -18.40
N SER A 309 -1.70 -50.92 -19.52
CA SER A 309 -2.32 -52.23 -19.64
C SER A 309 -1.30 -53.34 -19.29
N PRO A 310 -1.77 -54.50 -18.83
CA PRO A 310 -1.48 -55.72 -19.59
C PRO A 310 -2.71 -56.60 -19.83
N GLN A 311 -2.62 -57.36 -20.92
CA GLN A 311 -3.59 -58.28 -21.48
C GLN A 311 -3.82 -59.57 -20.65
N SER A 312 -5.09 -60.00 -20.68
CA SER A 312 -5.60 -61.38 -20.86
C SER A 312 -5.17 -62.51 -19.92
N GLN A 313 -6.15 -63.09 -19.19
CA GLN A 313 -6.57 -64.50 -19.33
C GLN A 313 -7.89 -64.79 -18.59
N THR A 314 -8.63 -65.72 -19.18
CA THR A 314 -10.03 -66.15 -18.99
C THR A 314 -10.33 -66.93 -17.70
N SER A 315 -11.54 -66.78 -17.13
CA SER A 315 -12.46 -67.91 -16.90
C SER A 315 -13.84 -67.46 -16.39
N THR A 316 -14.86 -68.12 -16.93
CA THR A 316 -16.30 -68.11 -16.66
C THR A 316 -16.72 -68.33 -15.21
N ASP A 317 -17.74 -67.61 -14.72
CA ASP A 317 -18.97 -68.24 -14.20
C ASP A 317 -20.15 -67.24 -14.09
N ARG A 318 -21.36 -67.80 -14.14
CA ARG A 318 -22.69 -67.22 -14.32
C ARG A 318 -23.27 -66.55 -13.06
N GLY A 319 -24.13 -65.55 -13.24
CA GLY A 319 -25.10 -65.14 -12.22
C GLY A 319 -25.89 -63.88 -12.57
N ARG A 320 -27.21 -64.00 -12.68
CA ARG A 320 -28.19 -63.01 -13.17
C ARG A 320 -28.55 -61.90 -12.14
N PRO A 321 -29.36 -60.88 -12.52
CA PRO A 321 -29.32 -59.48 -12.05
C PRO A 321 -30.47 -59.08 -11.14
N GLN A 322 -30.38 -57.96 -10.41
CA GLN A 322 -31.51 -57.07 -10.02
C GLN A 322 -30.97 -55.63 -9.78
N THR A 323 -31.32 -54.60 -10.57
CA THR A 323 -32.50 -53.70 -10.53
C THR A 323 -32.41 -52.56 -9.50
N GLY A 324 -32.58 -51.30 -9.96
CA GLY A 324 -33.02 -50.16 -9.14
C GLY A 324 -32.18 -48.89 -9.28
N SER A 325 -32.41 -48.09 -10.34
CA SER A 325 -33.14 -46.80 -10.28
C SER A 325 -32.27 -45.63 -9.79
N LEU A 326 -31.64 -44.90 -10.72
CA LEU A 326 -32.15 -43.68 -11.39
C LEU A 326 -31.99 -42.40 -10.55
N TYR A 327 -30.99 -41.64 -11.00
CA TYR A 327 -30.84 -40.19 -11.00
C TYR A 327 -32.12 -39.37 -10.75
N GLN A 328 -32.02 -38.38 -9.87
CA GLN A 328 -32.81 -37.16 -10.00
C GLN A 328 -31.96 -35.93 -9.69
N THR A 329 -31.44 -35.36 -10.77
CA THR A 329 -30.93 -34.01 -10.90
C THR A 329 -32.08 -33.03 -10.69
N ASN A 330 -31.89 -31.98 -9.89
CA ASN A 330 -32.68 -30.75 -10.01
C ASN A 330 -31.75 -29.54 -9.95
N ILE A 331 -31.74 -28.83 -11.06
CA ILE A 331 -31.11 -27.53 -11.33
C ILE A 331 -32.23 -26.47 -11.20
N ILE A 332 -31.86 -25.18 -11.07
CA ILE A 332 -32.64 -23.96 -11.42
C ILE A 332 -33.45 -23.40 -10.21
N ASN A 333 -33.46 -22.11 -9.81
CA ASN A 333 -33.03 -20.78 -10.32
C ASN A 333 -32.88 -19.82 -9.10
N GLN A 334 -31.93 -18.88 -9.06
CA GLN A 334 -32.00 -17.48 -9.57
C GLN A 334 -33.33 -16.74 -9.36
N HIS A 335 -33.33 -15.83 -8.38
CA HIS A 335 -33.86 -14.46 -8.51
C HIS A 335 -33.02 -13.52 -7.65
#